data_AF-A0A0M8RDG6-F1
#
_entry.id   AF-A0A0M8RDG6-F1
#
_cell.length_a   1.000
_cell.length_b   1.000
_cell.length_c   1.000
_cell.angle_alpha   90.00
_cell.angle_beta   90.00
_cell.angle_gamma   90.00
#
_symmetry.space_group_name_H-M   'P 1'
#
loop_
_entity.id
_entity.type
_entity.pdbx_description
1 polymer ?
#
loop_
_entity_poly.entity_id
_entity_poly.type
_entity_poly.pdbx_seq_one_letter_code
_entity_poly.pdbx_strand_id
1 'polypeptide(L)'
;MRLSPVRAKVSLPNGYCGAPIQTDCEYANPCLDCHFITTGDFLDQHRRQREETRKLIDDAEKAGLSRIVEKNTRMLGKLDTTIDALVQAGPQQIVAGGKVTDLDATG
;
A
#
# COMPACT_ATOMS: atom_id res chain seq x y z
N MET A 1 11.64 -15.96 5.33
CA MET A 1 11.63 -15.98 3.85
C MET A 1 12.36 -14.70 3.44
N ARG A 2 13.57 -14.82 2.87
CA ARG A 2 14.47 -13.70 2.59
C ARG A 2 14.03 -13.00 1.30
N LEU A 3 13.91 -11.68 1.30
CA LEU A 3 13.51 -10.88 0.15
C LEU A 3 14.77 -10.27 -0.47
N SER A 4 15.24 -10.85 -1.58
CA SER A 4 16.25 -10.25 -2.46
C SER A 4 15.80 -8.85 -2.91
N PRO A 5 16.72 -7.92 -3.25
CA PRO A 5 16.35 -6.55 -3.60
C PRO A 5 15.31 -6.55 -4.71
N VAL A 6 14.07 -6.21 -4.34
CA VAL A 6 12.97 -6.14 -5.29
C VAL A 6 13.23 -4.93 -6.17
N ARG A 7 13.62 -5.19 -7.42
CA ARG A 7 13.78 -4.13 -8.40
C ARG A 7 12.37 -3.61 -8.73
N ALA A 8 12.04 -2.46 -8.16
CA ALA A 8 10.74 -1.82 -8.35
C ALA A 8 10.48 -1.63 -9.85
N LYS A 9 9.35 -2.14 -10.33
CA LYS A 9 8.96 -1.99 -11.73
C LYS A 9 8.51 -0.56 -12.03
N VAL A 10 7.76 0.03 -11.11
CA VAL A 10 7.14 1.36 -11.22
C VAL A 10 7.03 1.98 -9.83
N SER A 11 7.25 3.30 -9.73
CA SER A 11 6.95 4.09 -8.53
C SER A 11 5.47 4.47 -8.47
N LEU A 12 4.87 4.33 -7.29
CA LEU A 12 3.47 4.65 -7.01
C LEU A 12 3.39 5.87 -6.08
N PRO A 13 2.23 6.54 -5.99
CA PRO A 13 2.04 7.71 -5.11
C PRO A 13 2.16 7.43 -3.61
N ASN A 14 2.34 6.17 -3.19
CA ASN A 14 2.44 5.77 -1.80
C ASN A 14 3.40 4.60 -1.59
N GLY A 15 4.23 4.26 -2.58
CA GLY A 15 5.16 3.13 -2.50
C GLY A 15 5.66 2.68 -3.87
N TYR A 16 5.85 1.38 -4.03
CA TYR A 16 6.47 0.77 -5.20
C TYR A 16 5.74 -0.51 -5.62
N CYS A 17 5.76 -0.77 -6.93
CA CYS A 17 5.35 -2.06 -7.48
C CYS A 17 6.53 -3.03 -7.46
N GLY A 18 6.43 -4.07 -6.62
CA GLY A 18 7.41 -5.14 -6.48
C GLY A 18 7.22 -6.32 -7.43
N ALA A 19 6.36 -6.20 -8.44
CA ALA A 19 6.21 -7.23 -9.46
C ALA A 19 7.52 -7.38 -10.26
N PRO A 20 7.89 -8.60 -10.70
CA PRO A 20 9.04 -8.78 -11.57
C PRO A 20 8.93 -7.93 -12.83
N ILE A 21 10.05 -7.34 -13.27
CA ILE A 21 10.09 -6.48 -14.46
C ILE A 21 9.54 -7.20 -15.70
N GLN A 22 9.77 -8.51 -15.79
CA GLN A 22 9.37 -9.36 -16.92
C GLN A 22 7.88 -9.74 -16.91
N THR A 23 7.10 -9.40 -15.87
CA THR A 23 5.68 -9.73 -15.80
C THR A 23 4.85 -8.61 -16.44
N ASP A 24 4.08 -8.92 -17.48
CA ASP A 24 3.03 -8.00 -17.97
C ASP A 24 1.94 -7.84 -16.90
N CYS A 25 1.67 -6.60 -16.52
CA CYS A 25 0.66 -6.27 -15.52
C CYS A 25 -0.38 -5.39 -16.21
N GLU A 26 -1.62 -5.89 -16.33
CA GLU A 26 -2.75 -5.13 -16.89
C GLU A 26 -3.26 -4.04 -15.93
N TYR A 27 -2.86 -4.09 -14.65
CA TYR A 27 -3.27 -3.14 -13.64
C TYR A 27 -2.39 -1.89 -13.68
N ALA A 28 -2.94 -0.78 -14.16
CA ALA A 28 -2.25 0.51 -14.20
C ALA A 28 -1.90 1.05 -12.80
N ASN A 29 -2.67 0.69 -11.76
CA ASN A 29 -2.42 1.06 -10.35
C ASN A 29 -3.10 0.04 -9.41
N PRO A 30 -2.41 -1.02 -8.94
CA PRO A 30 -2.96 -1.88 -7.92
C PRO A 30 -2.88 -1.15 -6.58
N CYS A 31 -4.02 -0.60 -6.15
CA CYS A 31 -4.16 0.01 -4.84
C CYS A 31 -3.92 -1.07 -3.76
N LEU A 32 -2.68 -1.18 -3.27
CA LEU A 32 -2.26 -2.03 -2.15
C LEU A 32 -2.43 -3.55 -2.32
N ASP A 33 -2.85 -4.04 -3.49
CA ASP A 33 -3.30 -5.43 -3.67
C ASP A 33 -2.29 -6.37 -4.34
N CYS A 34 -1.44 -5.87 -5.24
CA CYS A 34 -0.54 -6.71 -6.03
C CYS A 34 0.92 -6.29 -5.83
N HIS A 35 1.71 -7.15 -5.19
CA HIS A 35 3.16 -6.98 -4.96
C HIS A 35 3.55 -5.58 -4.45
N PHE A 36 2.71 -4.96 -3.63
CA PHE A 36 2.91 -3.61 -3.14
C PHE A 36 3.97 -3.57 -2.04
N ILE A 37 4.93 -2.66 -2.17
CA ILE A 37 6.02 -2.43 -1.23
C ILE A 37 6.03 -0.96 -0.85
N THR A 38 6.20 -0.65 0.43
CA THR A 38 6.30 0.72 0.94
C THR A 38 7.34 0.84 2.06
N THR A 39 7.76 2.06 2.37
CA THR A 39 8.74 2.41 3.41
C THR A 39 8.16 3.47 4.34
N GLY A 40 8.83 3.72 5.47
CA GLY A 40 8.46 4.79 6.39
C GLY A 40 8.35 6.18 5.73
N ASP A 41 9.08 6.42 4.63
CA ASP A 41 9.04 7.68 3.87
C ASP A 41 7.66 7.98 3.27
N PHE A 42 6.83 6.95 3.08
CA PHE A 42 5.47 7.07 2.54
C PHE A 42 4.39 7.11 3.62
N LEU A 43 4.75 7.13 4.91
CA LEU A 43 3.78 7.12 6.01
C LEU A 43 2.76 8.27 5.91
N ASP A 44 3.22 9.49 5.63
CA ASP A 44 2.33 10.64 5.49
C ASP A 44 1.41 10.53 4.26
N GLN A 45 1.88 9.89 3.19
CA GLN A 45 1.10 9.66 1.98
C GLN A 45 -0.02 8.64 2.26
N HIS A 46 0.27 7.59 3.04
CA HIS A 46 -0.76 6.65 3.50
C HIS A 46 -1.78 7.28 4.44
N ARG A 47 -1.35 8.15 5.37
CA ARG A 47 -2.26 8.88 6.26
C ARG A 47 -3.22 9.78 5.47
N ARG A 48 -2.71 10.52 4.49
CA ARG A 48 -3.56 11.35 3.60
C ARG A 48 -4.54 10.50 2.81
N GLN A 49 -4.08 9.41 2.19
CA GLN A 49 -4.95 8.50 1.45
C GLN A 49 -6.05 7.91 2.34
N ARG A 50 -5.75 7.60 3.60
CA ARG A 50 -6.73 7.11 4.59
C ARG A 50 -7.80 8.15 4.89
N GLU A 51 -7.41 9.40 5.12
CA GLU A 51 -8.35 10.50 5.37
C GLU A 51 -9.26 10.77 4.17
N GLU A 52 -8.69 10.77 2.96
CA GLU A 52 -9.45 10.89 1.71
C GLU A 52 -10.42 9.73 1.51
N THR A 53 -9.97 8.49 1.77
CA THR A 53 -10.81 7.29 1.70
C THR A 53 -11.98 7.38 2.67
N ARG A 54 -11.77 7.89 3.88
CA ARG A 54 -12.83 8.08 4.87
C ARG A 54 -13.88 9.08 4.39
N LYS A 55 -13.45 10.22 3.83
CA LYS A 55 -14.37 11.21 3.25
C LYS A 55 -15.18 10.61 2.10
N LEU A 56 -14.56 9.83 1.23
CA LEU A 56 -15.23 9.14 0.13
C LEU A 56 -16.29 8.14 0.62
N ILE A 57 -16.02 7.43 1.71
CA ILE A 57 -17.01 6.53 2.34
C ILE A 57 -18.19 7.35 2.86
N ASP A 58 -17.93 8.40 3.64
CA ASP A 58 -18.98 9.25 4.23
C ASP A 58 -19.89 9.86 3.14
N ASP A 59 -19.31 10.30 2.02
CA ASP A 59 -20.06 10.86 0.89
C ASP A 59 -20.83 9.78 0.12
N ALA A 60 -20.24 8.59 -0.07
CA ALA A 60 -20.90 7.46 -0.72
C ALA A 60 -22.07 6.89 0.11
N GLU A 61 -21.95 6.88 1.44
CA GLU A 61 -23.02 6.49 2.36
C GLU A 61 -24.23 7.44 2.23
N LYS A 62 -23.99 8.75 2.27
CA LYS A 62 -25.04 9.77 2.08
C LYS A 62 -25.70 9.66 0.71
N ALA A 63 -24.94 9.26 -0.31
CA ALA A 63 -25.43 9.07 -1.68
C ALA A 63 -26.08 7.69 -1.93
N GLY A 64 -26.09 6.79 -0.95
CA GLY A 64 -26.64 5.44 -1.11
C GLY A 64 -25.85 4.53 -2.06
N LEU A 65 -24.57 4.81 -2.29
CA LEU A 65 -23.70 4.08 -3.23
C LEU A 65 -23.03 2.88 -2.56
N SER A 66 -23.82 1.86 -2.18
CA SER A 66 -23.36 0.74 -1.34
C SER A 66 -22.11 0.01 -1.86
N ARG A 67 -21.97 -0.15 -3.19
CA ARG A 67 -20.78 -0.81 -3.78
C ARG A 67 -19.50 0.03 -3.60
N ILE A 68 -19.62 1.35 -3.62
CA ILE A 68 -18.52 2.27 -3.41
C ILE A 68 -18.13 2.27 -1.93
N VAL A 69 -19.12 2.30 -1.03
CA VAL A 69 -18.91 2.15 0.41
C VAL A 69 -18.14 0.86 0.71
N GLU A 70 -18.64 -0.29 0.24
CA GLU A 70 -18.02 -1.59 0.48
C GLU A 70 -16.56 -1.63 0.00
N LYS A 71 -16.30 -1.18 -1.23
CA LYS A 71 -14.95 -1.17 -1.81
C LYS A 71 -13.99 -0.31 -0.99
N ASN A 72 -14.43 0.90 -0.60
CA ASN A 72 -13.57 1.84 0.11
C ASN A 72 -13.37 1.44 1.58
N THR A 73 -14.35 0.80 2.22
CA THR A 73 -14.17 0.23 3.57
C THR A 73 -13.11 -0.87 3.58
N ARG A 74 -13.08 -1.73 2.55
CA ARG A 74 -11.99 -2.72 2.40
C ARG A 74 -10.64 -2.05 2.19
N MET A 75 -10.58 -0.97 1.42
CA MET A 75 -9.35 -0.19 1.22
C MET A 75 -8.88 0.48 2.51
N LEU A 76 -9.81 1.03 3.29
CA LEU A 76 -9.53 1.67 4.57
C LEU A 76 -8.86 0.69 5.55
N GLY A 77 -9.36 -0.54 5.66
CA GLY A 77 -8.74 -1.56 6.52
C GLY A 77 -7.31 -1.94 6.08
N LYS A 78 -7.03 -1.93 4.78
CA LYS A 78 -5.66 -2.16 4.25
C LYS A 78 -4.74 -0.99 4.58
N LEU A 79 -5.25 0.24 4.49
CA LEU A 79 -4.50 1.44 4.86
C LEU A 79 -4.19 1.45 6.36
N ASP A 80 -5.14 1.13 7.22
CA ASP A 80 -4.93 0.99 8.66
C ASP A 80 -3.83 -0.03 8.96
N THR A 81 -3.94 -1.23 8.39
CA THR A 81 -2.93 -2.31 8.56
C THR A 81 -1.54 -1.87 8.09
N THR A 82 -1.46 -1.18 6.95
CA THR A 82 -0.19 -0.71 6.38
C THR A 82 0.43 0.39 7.24
N ILE A 83 -0.39 1.33 7.72
CA ILE A 83 0.05 2.42 8.61
C ILE A 83 0.56 1.86 9.92
N ASP A 84 -0.14 0.91 10.54
CA ASP A 84 0.28 0.27 11.78
C ASP A 84 1.62 -0.45 11.63
N ALA A 85 1.83 -1.13 10.49
CA ALA A 85 3.09 -1.77 10.16
C ALA A 85 4.22 -0.73 9.97
N LEU A 86 3.95 0.37 9.26
CA LEU A 86 4.93 1.43 9.01
C LEU A 86 5.33 2.20 10.27
N VAL A 87 4.40 2.42 11.21
CA VAL A 87 4.70 3.05 12.49
C VAL A 87 5.64 2.19 13.33
N GLN A 88 5.60 0.87 13.15
CA GLN A 88 6.46 -0.08 13.86
C GLN A 88 7.76 -0.39 13.10
N ALA A 89 7.86 0.00 11.82
CA ALA A 89 9.01 -0.30 10.97
C ALA A 89 10.23 0.57 11.36
N GLY A 90 11.37 -0.09 11.56
CA GLY A 90 12.66 0.56 11.73
C GLY A 90 13.26 1.09 10.42
N PRO A 91 14.37 1.85 10.47
CA PRO A 91 14.98 2.52 9.30
C PRO A 91 15.42 1.61 8.15
N GLN A 92 15.58 0.31 8.39
CA GLN A 92 15.99 -0.70 7.39
C GLN A 92 14.88 -1.71 7.11
N GLN A 93 13.63 -1.33 7.34
CA GLN A 93 12.48 -2.22 7.15
C GLN A 93 11.50 -1.65 6.12
N ILE A 94 10.95 -2.55 5.31
CA ILE A 94 9.88 -2.28 4.35
C ILE A 94 8.58 -2.90 4.85
N VAL A 95 7.47 -2.41 4.32
CA VAL A 95 6.17 -3.08 4.44
C VAL A 95 5.80 -3.65 3.09
N ALA A 96 5.66 -4.97 3.02
CA ALA A 96 5.22 -5.68 1.83
C ALA A 96 3.90 -6.41 2.13
N GLY A 97 2.84 -6.09 1.40
CA GLY A 97 1.51 -6.68 1.64
C GLY A 97 0.98 -6.48 3.06
N GLY A 98 1.31 -5.36 3.70
CA GLY A 98 0.89 -5.03 5.08
C GLY A 98 1.73 -5.68 6.19
N LYS A 99 2.87 -6.31 5.88
CA LYS A 99 3.78 -6.90 6.88
C LYS A 99 5.16 -6.26 6.83
N VAL A 100 5.71 -5.94 8.01
CA VAL A 100 7.10 -5.48 8.16
C VAL A 100 8.05 -6.59 7.75
N THR A 101 9.02 -6.26 6.91
CA THR A 101 10.08 -7.15 6.45
C THR A 101 11.41 -6.40 6.40
N ASP A 102 12.51 -7.05 6.74
CA ASP A 102 13.84 -6.45 6.65
C ASP A 102 14.27 -6.29 5.18
N LEU A 103 14.84 -5.13 4.87
CA LEU A 103 15.52 -4.87 3.59
C LEU A 103 16.90 -5.52 3.67
N ASP A 104 17.07 -6.70 3.06
CA ASP A 104 18.40 -7.30 2.93
C ASP A 104 19.26 -6.39 2.03
N ALA A 105 20.18 -5.64 2.63
CA ALA A 105 21.26 -4.96 1.93
C ALA A 105 22.28 -6.02 1.50
N THR A 106 21.99 -6.77 0.45
CA THR A 106 23.01 -7.59 -0.20
C THR A 106 23.99 -6.62 -0.87
N GLY A 107 25.14 -6.42 -0.22
CA GLY A 107 26.31 -5.76 -0.79
C GLY A 107 26.88 -6.49 -2.00
#